data_AF-A0A965TX63-F1
#
_entry.id   AF-A0A965TX63-F1
#
_cell.length_a   1.000
_cell.length_b   1.000
_cell.length_c   1.000
_cell.angle_alpha   90.00
_cell.angle_beta   90.00
_cell.angle_gamma   90.00
#
_symmetry.space_group_name_H-M   'P 1'
#
loop_
_entity.id
_entity.type
_entity.pdbx_description
1 polymer ?
#
loop_
_entity_poly.entity_id
_entity_poly.type
_entity_poly.pdbx_seq_one_letter_code
_entity_poly.pdbx_strand_id
1 'polypeptide(L)'
;MKIGSEKYYRQALHICTIELSNQDGSNTKKSAECLYKMGQLLSEIGEVPGAIRCFNDAFLLRDVEVVPSFTLFKEFHDIQMAIYILGKMDKRITSYAEGDMVHDLIKHRWVELQREIKESQFPFLCEDFRSWYKTIHIDFPYDIDEILSLIDSSDDPFYLRG
;
A
#
# COMPACT_ATOMS: atom_id res chain seq x y z
N MET A 1 -20.23 9.88 -0.33
CA MET A 1 -20.13 8.43 -0.58
C MET A 1 -19.75 8.24 -2.05
N LYS A 2 -18.48 7.94 -2.38
CA LYS A 2 -18.03 7.79 -3.77
C LYS A 2 -18.44 6.41 -4.30
N ILE A 3 -19.51 6.36 -5.08
CA ILE A 3 -20.03 5.15 -5.73
C ILE A 3 -19.05 4.63 -6.82
N GLY A 4 -18.10 5.46 -7.27
CA GLY A 4 -17.11 5.12 -8.30
C GLY A 4 -16.00 4.17 -7.84
N SER A 5 -15.42 4.37 -6.66
CA SER A 5 -14.21 3.67 -6.22
C SER A 5 -14.42 2.16 -6.09
N GLU A 6 -15.58 1.75 -5.60
CA GLU A 6 -15.93 0.33 -5.47
C GLU A 6 -16.27 -0.30 -6.83
N LYS A 7 -16.89 0.45 -7.75
CA LYS A 7 -17.20 -0.02 -9.11
C LYS A 7 -15.91 -0.33 -9.89
N TYR A 8 -14.95 0.60 -9.90
CA TYR A 8 -13.70 0.41 -10.64
C TYR A 8 -12.83 -0.68 -10.03
N TYR A 9 -12.76 -0.77 -8.69
CA TYR A 9 -12.09 -1.88 -8.03
C TYR A 9 -12.76 -3.23 -8.34
N ARG A 10 -14.10 -3.31 -8.34
CA ARG A 10 -14.81 -4.54 -8.72
C ARG A 10 -14.60 -4.91 -10.19
N GLN A 11 -14.50 -3.93 -11.08
CA GLN A 11 -14.15 -4.18 -12.48
C GLN A 11 -12.71 -4.69 -12.63
N ALA A 12 -11.76 -4.09 -11.91
CA ALA A 12 -10.39 -4.57 -11.83
C ALA A 12 -10.31 -6.01 -11.33
N LEU A 13 -10.96 -6.28 -10.20
CA LEU A 13 -11.06 -7.61 -9.62
C LEU A 13 -11.70 -8.59 -10.62
N HIS A 14 -12.75 -8.18 -11.33
CA HIS A 14 -13.42 -9.00 -12.33
C HIS A 14 -12.53 -9.30 -13.55
N ILE A 15 -11.80 -8.32 -14.08
CA ILE A 15 -10.82 -8.53 -15.15
C ILE A 15 -9.73 -9.49 -14.70
N CYS A 16 -9.16 -9.27 -13.51
CA CYS A 16 -8.18 -10.18 -12.92
C CYS A 16 -8.77 -11.59 -12.73
N THR A 17 -10.03 -11.68 -12.28
CA THR A 17 -10.75 -12.94 -12.04
C THR A 17 -11.08 -13.67 -13.34
N ILE A 18 -11.40 -12.95 -14.43
CA ILE A 18 -11.63 -13.53 -15.76
C ILE A 18 -10.32 -14.07 -16.34
N GLU A 19 -9.24 -13.29 -16.25
CA GLU A 19 -7.90 -13.73 -16.64
C GLU A 19 -7.45 -14.95 -15.82
N LEU A 20 -7.82 -15.01 -14.53
CA LEU A 20 -7.64 -16.15 -13.63
C LEU A 20 -8.51 -17.36 -14.00
N SER A 21 -9.77 -17.17 -14.40
CA SER A 21 -10.69 -18.29 -14.72
C SER A 21 -10.35 -19.01 -16.02
N ASN A 22 -9.55 -18.38 -16.89
CA ASN A 22 -9.07 -18.97 -18.14
C ASN A 22 -7.70 -19.67 -18.01
N GLN A 23 -7.09 -19.70 -16.82
CA GLN A 23 -5.80 -20.36 -16.59
C GLN A 23 -5.81 -21.11 -15.25
N ASP A 24 -5.61 -22.43 -15.29
CA ASP A 24 -5.43 -23.31 -14.14
C ASP A 24 -4.49 -22.68 -13.10
N GLY A 25 -5.02 -22.21 -11.96
CA GLY A 25 -4.39 -22.03 -10.62
C GLY A 25 -2.92 -21.58 -10.47
N SER A 26 -2.23 -21.16 -11.52
CA SER A 26 -0.76 -21.22 -11.67
C SER A 26 -0.12 -19.85 -11.92
N ASN A 27 -0.86 -18.75 -11.72
CA ASN A 27 -0.27 -17.46 -12.04
C ASN A 27 -0.61 -16.32 -11.10
N THR A 28 -0.39 -16.55 -9.80
CA THR A 28 -0.30 -15.49 -8.76
C THR A 28 0.56 -14.32 -9.22
N LYS A 29 1.65 -14.59 -9.96
CA LYS A 29 2.51 -13.58 -10.58
C LYS A 29 1.78 -12.71 -11.62
N LYS A 30 1.08 -13.30 -12.60
CA LYS A 30 0.28 -12.52 -13.57
C LYS A 30 -0.84 -11.73 -12.89
N SER A 31 -1.47 -12.29 -11.87
CA SER A 31 -2.50 -11.57 -11.10
C SER A 31 -1.92 -10.38 -10.36
N ALA A 32 -0.76 -10.54 -9.72
CA ALA A 32 -0.04 -9.45 -9.09
C ALA A 32 0.34 -8.38 -10.13
N GLU A 33 0.83 -8.77 -11.31
CA GLU A 33 1.15 -7.84 -12.40
C GLU A 33 -0.08 -7.07 -12.91
N CYS A 34 -1.23 -7.74 -13.05
CA CYS A 34 -2.49 -7.11 -13.48
C CYS A 34 -2.99 -6.11 -12.45
N LEU A 35 -2.99 -6.49 -11.16
CA LEU A 35 -3.36 -5.61 -10.06
C LEU A 35 -2.43 -4.41 -9.95
N TYR A 36 -1.11 -4.60 -10.11
CA TYR A 36 -0.15 -3.49 -10.09
C TYR A 36 -0.45 -2.47 -11.20
N LYS A 37 -0.60 -2.93 -12.45
CA LYS A 37 -0.92 -2.05 -13.59
C LYS A 37 -2.24 -1.30 -13.38
N MET A 38 -3.23 -1.98 -12.83
CA MET A 38 -4.50 -1.35 -12.50
C MET A 38 -4.35 -0.30 -11.38
N GLY A 39 -3.52 -0.58 -10.36
CA GLY A 39 -3.19 0.38 -9.32
C GLY A 39 -2.59 1.66 -9.90
N GLN A 40 -1.69 1.54 -10.88
CA GLN A 40 -1.13 2.69 -11.60
C GLN A 40 -2.23 3.47 -12.34
N LEU A 41 -3.07 2.81 -13.15
CA LEU A 41 -4.17 3.45 -13.88
C LEU A 41 -5.17 4.15 -12.95
N LEU A 42 -5.54 3.52 -11.83
CA LEU A 42 -6.46 4.09 -10.84
C LEU A 42 -5.84 5.32 -10.16
N SER A 43 -4.52 5.32 -9.92
CA SER A 43 -3.82 6.48 -9.39
C SER A 43 -3.84 7.65 -10.37
N GLU A 44 -3.59 7.38 -11.66
CA GLU A 44 -3.58 8.40 -12.72
C GLU A 44 -4.93 9.11 -12.89
N ILE A 45 -6.04 8.38 -12.73
CA ILE A 45 -7.40 8.97 -12.80
C ILE A 45 -7.89 9.54 -11.45
N GLY A 46 -7.06 9.51 -10.40
CA GLY A 46 -7.39 10.05 -9.07
C GLY A 46 -8.27 9.15 -8.19
N GLU A 47 -8.47 7.88 -8.56
CA GLU A 47 -9.20 6.88 -7.77
C GLU A 47 -8.29 6.21 -6.73
N VAL A 48 -7.70 7.05 -5.86
CA VAL A 48 -6.69 6.67 -4.86
C VAL A 48 -7.12 5.48 -3.96
N PRO A 49 -8.36 5.40 -3.43
CA PRO A 49 -8.75 4.25 -2.61
C PRO A 49 -8.75 2.92 -3.38
N GLY A 50 -9.10 2.96 -4.67
CA GLY A 50 -9.05 1.78 -5.52
C GLY A 50 -7.61 1.38 -5.83
N ALA A 51 -6.76 2.36 -6.11
CA ALA A 51 -5.34 2.15 -6.37
C ALA A 51 -4.62 1.49 -5.18
N ILE A 52 -4.82 2.01 -3.97
CA ILE A 52 -4.23 1.46 -2.74
C ILE A 52 -4.59 -0.02 -2.59
N ARG A 53 -5.86 -0.39 -2.77
CA ARG A 53 -6.28 -1.79 -2.67
C ARG A 53 -5.62 -2.67 -3.73
N CYS A 54 -5.53 -2.19 -4.96
CA CYS A 54 -4.83 -2.90 -6.03
C CYS A 54 -3.35 -3.10 -5.72
N PHE A 55 -2.66 -2.08 -5.21
CA PHE A 55 -1.27 -2.22 -4.79
C PHE A 55 -1.11 -3.20 -3.62
N ASN A 56 -1.95 -3.11 -2.58
CA ASN A 56 -1.93 -4.05 -1.46
C ASN A 56 -2.02 -5.50 -1.94
N ASP A 57 -3.05 -5.79 -2.73
CA ASP A 57 -3.30 -7.15 -3.23
C ASP A 57 -2.17 -7.60 -4.17
N ALA A 58 -1.61 -6.71 -4.99
CA ALA A 58 -0.50 -7.03 -5.89
C ALA A 58 0.75 -7.47 -5.12
N PHE A 59 1.20 -6.69 -4.13
CA PHE A 59 2.43 -7.00 -3.40
C PHE A 59 2.26 -8.17 -2.42
N LEU A 60 1.08 -8.35 -1.84
CA LEU A 60 0.75 -9.54 -1.04
C LEU A 60 0.69 -10.82 -1.88
N LEU A 61 0.18 -10.78 -3.11
CA LEU A 61 0.13 -11.96 -4.00
C LEU A 61 1.50 -12.32 -4.59
N ARG A 62 2.40 -11.34 -4.69
CA ARG A 62 3.74 -11.52 -5.23
C ARG A 62 4.69 -12.14 -4.20
N ASP A 63 4.46 -11.88 -2.91
CA ASP A 63 5.15 -12.56 -1.81
C ASP A 63 4.52 -13.92 -1.52
N VAL A 64 5.28 -14.98 -1.78
CA VAL A 64 4.82 -16.38 -1.60
C VAL A 64 5.10 -16.89 -0.18
N GLU A 65 5.74 -16.08 0.66
CA GLU A 65 6.10 -16.49 2.01
C GLU A 65 4.89 -16.53 2.94
N VAL A 66 4.84 -17.58 3.75
CA VAL A 66 3.77 -17.75 4.74
C VAL A 66 4.08 -16.85 5.95
N VAL A 67 3.33 -15.76 6.08
CA VAL A 67 3.38 -14.90 7.26
C VAL A 67 2.44 -15.46 8.34
N PRO A 68 2.93 -15.68 9.59
CA PRO A 68 2.06 -16.03 10.71
C PRO A 68 0.95 -14.99 10.90
N SER A 69 -0.26 -15.46 11.26
CA SER A 69 -1.43 -14.59 11.44
C SER A 69 -1.73 -13.73 10.22
N PHE A 70 -1.72 -14.34 9.03
CA PHE A 70 -1.87 -13.67 7.74
C PHE A 70 -3.02 -12.65 7.69
N THR A 71 -4.17 -12.93 8.33
CA THR A 71 -5.29 -11.98 8.38
C THR A 71 -4.94 -10.67 9.10
N LEU A 72 -4.23 -10.75 10.24
CA LEU A 72 -3.79 -9.57 10.99
C LEU A 72 -2.66 -8.84 10.26
N PHE A 73 -1.73 -9.61 9.68
CA PHE A 73 -0.68 -9.03 8.83
C PHE A 73 -1.27 -8.28 7.65
N LYS A 74 -2.27 -8.86 6.97
CA LYS A 74 -2.96 -8.22 5.84
C LYS A 74 -3.57 -6.89 6.28
N GLU A 75 -4.25 -6.84 7.42
CA GLU A 75 -4.84 -5.57 7.88
C GLU A 75 -3.77 -4.54 8.25
N PHE A 76 -2.70 -4.95 8.93
CA PHE A 76 -1.55 -4.08 9.20
C PHE A 76 -0.94 -3.55 7.89
N HIS A 77 -0.69 -4.43 6.92
CA HIS A 77 -0.15 -4.10 5.62
C HIS A 77 -1.06 -3.14 4.85
N ASP A 78 -2.37 -3.40 4.84
CA ASP A 78 -3.34 -2.54 4.17
C ASP A 78 -3.31 -1.11 4.72
N ILE A 79 -3.16 -0.96 6.04
CA ILE A 79 -3.07 0.34 6.71
C ILE A 79 -1.74 1.02 6.41
N GLN A 80 -0.62 0.31 6.55
CA GLN A 80 0.72 0.88 6.40
C GLN A 80 1.02 1.28 4.94
N MET A 81 0.63 0.46 3.98
CA MET A 81 0.76 0.80 2.56
C MET A 81 -0.14 2.00 2.20
N ALA A 82 -1.34 2.09 2.79
CA ALA A 82 -2.18 3.27 2.63
C ALA A 82 -1.52 4.53 3.22
N ILE A 83 -0.89 4.44 4.40
CA ILE A 83 -0.13 5.56 5.00
C ILE A 83 0.98 6.01 4.06
N TYR A 84 1.77 5.06 3.53
CA TYR A 84 2.83 5.35 2.57
C TYR A 84 2.30 6.08 1.33
N ILE A 85 1.35 5.47 0.62
CA ILE A 85 0.81 6.03 -0.63
C ILE A 85 0.16 7.40 -0.37
N LEU A 86 -0.59 7.56 0.74
CA LEU A 86 -1.20 8.84 1.08
C LEU A 86 -0.18 9.90 1.53
N GLY A 87 1.01 9.50 1.99
CA GLY A 87 2.12 10.39 2.30
C GLY A 87 2.77 10.99 1.06
N LYS A 88 2.81 10.26 -0.06
CA LYS A 88 3.41 10.72 -1.33
C LYS A 88 2.59 11.80 -2.03
N MET A 89 3.21 12.75 -2.71
CA MET A 89 2.47 13.79 -3.45
C MET A 89 1.66 13.21 -4.62
N ASP A 90 2.28 12.31 -5.39
CA ASP A 90 1.70 11.66 -6.58
C ASP A 90 0.72 10.51 -6.26
N LYS A 91 0.60 10.13 -4.97
CA LYS A 91 -0.32 9.10 -4.45
C LYS A 91 -0.27 7.77 -5.23
N ARG A 92 0.91 7.37 -5.72
CA ARG A 92 1.11 6.15 -6.52
C ARG A 92 2.39 5.40 -6.15
N ILE A 93 2.46 4.14 -6.55
CA ILE A 93 3.72 3.38 -6.62
C ILE A 93 4.22 3.42 -8.06
N THR A 94 5.45 3.89 -8.25
CA THR A 94 6.04 4.19 -9.56
C THR A 94 6.69 2.98 -10.21
N SER A 95 7.21 2.07 -9.40
CA SER A 95 7.93 0.88 -9.85
C SER A 95 7.67 -0.32 -8.93
N TYR A 96 7.91 -1.53 -9.44
CA TYR A 96 7.93 -2.74 -8.59
C TYR A 96 8.98 -2.64 -7.49
N ALA A 97 10.18 -2.12 -7.78
CA ALA A 97 11.24 -1.99 -6.78
C ALA A 97 10.81 -1.13 -5.59
N GLU A 98 10.10 -0.03 -5.86
CA GLU A 98 9.51 0.80 -4.80
C GLU A 98 8.48 0.03 -3.96
N GLY A 99 7.52 -0.62 -4.62
CA GLY A 99 6.48 -1.34 -3.89
C GLY A 99 6.99 -2.58 -3.13
N ASP A 100 8.00 -3.26 -3.67
CA ASP A 100 8.69 -4.37 -3.03
C ASP A 100 9.43 -3.90 -1.77
N MET A 101 10.18 -2.80 -1.88
CA MET A 101 10.85 -2.18 -0.73
C MET A 101 9.85 -1.81 0.36
N VAL A 102 8.73 -1.16 0.01
CA VAL A 102 7.70 -0.77 0.98
C VAL A 102 7.05 -1.99 1.62
N HIS A 103 6.72 -3.02 0.83
CA HIS A 103 6.20 -4.29 1.32
C HIS A 103 7.16 -4.94 2.32
N ASP A 104 8.45 -4.99 2.01
CA ASP A 104 9.48 -5.57 2.87
C ASP A 104 9.65 -4.78 4.18
N LEU A 105 9.61 -3.44 4.13
CA LEU A 105 9.63 -2.59 5.34
C LEU A 105 8.43 -2.88 6.25
N ILE A 106 7.23 -2.99 5.67
CA ILE A 106 5.99 -3.33 6.40
C ILE A 106 6.11 -4.72 7.03
N LYS A 107 6.56 -5.71 6.25
CA LYS A 107 6.73 -7.08 6.72
C LYS A 107 7.77 -7.18 7.84
N HIS A 108 8.89 -6.49 7.70
CA HIS A 108 9.91 -6.43 8.74
C HIS A 108 9.34 -5.84 10.04
N ARG A 109 8.67 -4.69 9.95
CA ARG A 109 8.05 -4.06 11.13
C ARG A 109 6.99 -4.95 11.77
N TRP A 110 6.21 -5.68 10.98
CA TRP A 110 5.26 -6.66 11.50
C TRP A 110 5.94 -7.73 12.35
N VAL A 111 7.02 -8.32 11.85
CA VAL A 111 7.77 -9.36 12.59
C VAL A 111 8.33 -8.80 13.90
N GLU A 112 8.88 -7.59 13.88
CA GLU A 112 9.35 -6.92 15.09
C GLU A 112 8.21 -6.66 16.09
N LEU A 113 7.08 -6.16 15.62
CA LEU A 113 5.91 -5.88 16.45
C LEU A 113 5.38 -7.15 17.13
N GLN A 114 5.32 -8.27 16.40
CA GLN A 114 4.92 -9.56 16.98
C GLN A 114 5.91 -10.05 18.04
N ARG A 115 7.21 -9.81 17.83
CA ARG A 115 8.25 -10.11 18.83
C ARG A 115 8.09 -9.22 20.07
N GLU A 116 7.89 -7.92 19.91
CA GLU A 116 7.66 -6.97 21.01
C GLU A 116 6.43 -7.37 21.84
N ILE A 117 5.32 -7.73 21.20
CA ILE A 117 4.11 -8.20 21.90
C ILE A 117 4.40 -9.48 22.70
N LYS A 118 5.13 -10.42 22.10
CA LYS A 118 5.44 -11.72 22.73
C LYS A 118 6.42 -11.56 23.91
N GLU A 119 7.38 -10.66 23.81
CA GLU A 119 8.40 -10.40 24.82
C GLU A 119 7.96 -9.38 25.88
N SER A 120 6.81 -8.74 25.68
CA SER A 120 6.24 -7.78 26.63
C SER A 120 6.01 -8.40 28.00
N GLN A 121 6.44 -7.69 29.04
CA GLN A 121 6.17 -8.06 30.44
C GLN A 121 4.70 -7.85 30.82
N PHE A 122 3.97 -7.08 30.02
CA PHE A 122 2.55 -6.80 30.21
C PHE A 122 1.70 -7.53 29.17
N PRO A 123 0.57 -8.14 29.57
CA PRO A 123 -0.37 -8.71 28.62
C PRO A 123 -0.81 -7.66 27.60
N PHE A 124 -0.61 -7.95 26.32
CA PHE A 124 -1.09 -7.09 25.26
C PHE A 124 -2.61 -7.25 25.12
N LEU A 125 -3.35 -6.19 25.47
CA LEU A 125 -4.80 -6.12 25.37
C LEU A 125 -5.15 -5.02 24.38
N CYS A 126 -5.62 -5.41 23.19
CA CYS A 126 -6.04 -4.50 22.14
C CYS A 126 -7.44 -4.88 21.68
N GLU A 127 -8.38 -3.95 21.86
CA GLU A 127 -9.77 -4.11 21.43
C GLU A 127 -9.98 -3.63 19.98
N ASP A 128 -9.22 -2.62 19.55
CA ASP A 128 -9.27 -2.05 18.20
C ASP A 128 -7.87 -2.06 17.54
N PHE A 129 -7.54 -3.18 16.92
CA PHE A 129 -6.29 -3.36 16.19
C PHE A 129 -6.13 -2.36 15.06
N ARG A 130 -7.22 -2.00 14.36
CA ARG A 130 -7.15 -1.08 13.23
C ARG A 130 -6.73 0.31 13.66
N SER A 131 -7.29 0.81 14.76
CA SER A 131 -6.88 2.13 15.29
C SER A 131 -5.46 2.08 15.84
N TRP A 132 -5.08 1.00 16.51
CA TRP A 132 -3.71 0.83 17.00
C TRP A 132 -2.67 0.73 15.87
N TYR A 133 -2.94 -0.01 14.80
CA TYR A 133 -2.01 -0.12 13.67
C TYR A 133 -1.71 1.23 13.01
N LYS A 134 -2.62 2.19 13.04
CA LYS A 134 -2.38 3.56 12.55
C LYS A 134 -1.38 4.34 13.39
N THR A 135 -1.18 3.95 14.66
CA THR A 135 -0.22 4.60 15.56
C THR A 135 1.18 3.99 15.44
N ILE A 136 1.33 2.87 14.71
CA ILE A 136 2.63 2.27 14.45
C ILE A 136 3.29 3.00 13.29
N HIS A 137 4.47 3.56 13.56
CA HIS A 137 5.24 4.30 12.58
C HIS A 137 6.25 3.39 11.87
N ILE A 138 6.38 3.60 10.56
CA ILE A 138 7.45 3.07 9.71
C ILE A 138 8.08 4.28 9.03
N ASP A 139 9.41 4.36 9.10
CA ASP A 139 10.17 5.43 8.46
C ASP A 139 10.28 5.14 6.96
N PHE A 140 9.22 5.48 6.22
CA PHE A 140 9.20 5.32 4.78
C PHE A 140 10.09 6.35 4.08
N PRO A 141 10.85 5.95 3.05
CA PRO A 141 11.70 6.85 2.29
C PRO A 141 10.86 7.60 1.24
N TYR A 142 10.15 8.64 1.67
CA TYR A 142 9.54 9.58 0.74
C TYR A 142 10.63 10.29 -0.07
N ASP A 143 10.31 10.63 -1.32
CA ASP A 143 11.26 11.30 -2.21
C ASP A 143 11.65 12.66 -1.63
N ILE A 144 12.87 12.73 -1.08
CA ILE A 144 13.42 13.92 -0.42
C ILE A 144 13.57 15.05 -1.43
N ASP A 145 13.88 14.74 -2.69
CA ASP A 145 14.05 15.77 -3.74
C ASP A 145 12.71 16.46 -4.05
N GLU A 146 11.60 15.73 -4.01
CA GLU A 146 10.26 16.29 -4.16
C GLU A 146 9.90 17.20 -2.97
N ILE A 147 10.23 16.77 -1.74
CA ILE A 147 10.02 17.57 -0.52
C ILE A 147 10.89 18.85 -0.54
N LEU A 148 12.15 18.74 -0.96
CA LEU A 148 13.07 19.88 -1.09
C LEU A 148 12.61 20.86 -2.16
N SER A 149 12.11 20.38 -3.31
CA SER A 149 11.56 21.24 -4.37
C SER A 149 10.35 22.06 -3.91
N LEU A 150 9.56 21.55 -2.97
CA LEU A 150 8.43 22.27 -2.38
C LEU A 150 8.88 23.35 -1.39
N ILE A 151 9.97 23.10 -0.65
CA ILE A 151 10.57 24.09 0.25
C ILE A 151 11.14 25.25 -0.58
N ASP A 152 11.91 24.95 -1.63
CA ASP A 152 12.51 25.95 -2.51
C ASP A 152 11.47 26.80 -3.26
N SER A 153 10.30 26.23 -3.61
CA SER A 153 9.22 26.99 -4.26
C SER A 153 8.39 27.86 -3.31
N SER A 154 8.45 27.62 -1.99
CA SER A 154 7.74 28.41 -0.99
C SER A 154 8.47 29.68 -0.56
N ASP A 155 9.78 29.78 -0.86
CA ASP A 155 10.65 30.91 -0.55
C ASP A 155 10.78 31.94 -1.69
N ASP A 156 10.04 31.81 -2.81
CA ASP A 156 10.04 32.79 -3.90
C ASP A 156 8.81 33.73 -3.85
N PRO A 157 8.94 34.96 -3.29
CA PRO A 157 7.84 35.92 -3.21
C PRO A 157 7.41 36.53 -4.57
N PHE A 158 8.02 36.13 -5.70
CA PHE A 158 7.74 36.73 -7.02
C PHE A 158 6.95 35.87 -8.00
N TYR A 159 6.53 34.64 -7.64
CA TYR A 159 5.80 33.75 -8.56
C TYR A 159 4.39 34.21 -8.99
N LEU A 160 3.84 35.29 -8.42
CA LEU A 160 2.54 35.86 -8.81
C LEU A 160 2.63 37.09 -9.74
N ARG A 161 3.81 37.36 -10.34
CA ARG A 161 3.95 38.36 -11.41
C ARG A 161 4.63 37.76 -12.63
N GLY A 162 3.82 37.16 -13.51
CA GLY A 162 4.21 36.73 -14.85
C GLY A 162 2.96 36.41 -15.68
#